data_AF-A0ABD0XFX1-F1
#
_entry.id   AF-A0ABD0XFX1-F1
#
_cell.length_a   1.000
_cell.length_b   1.000
_cell.length_c   1.000
_cell.angle_alpha   90.00
_cell.angle_beta   90.00
_cell.angle_gamma   90.00
#
_symmetry.space_group_name_H-M   'P 1'
#
loop_
_entity.id
_entity.type
_entity.pdbx_description
1 polymer ?
#
loop_
_entity_poly.entity_id
_entity_poly.type
_entity_poly.pdbx_seq_one_letter_code
_entity_poly.pdbx_strand_id
1 'polypeptide(L)'
;MVDILKQSTAEKYINMSTNYMSANRIMWPGDYIQSNNGKFKAIFQDDGNFVVYTDGRAIWDSKTYNKGGIQLIMQADANLVIYTKDHPIWSTSTGGRGNANVLPFLRLTDDGTLVLTLGGGVIWKSK
;
A
#
# COMPACT_ATOMS: atom_id res chain seq x y z
N MET A 1 34.11 17.18 15.77
CA MET A 1 33.22 17.63 14.68
C MET A 1 33.17 16.51 13.67
N VAL A 2 32.05 15.77 13.61
CA VAL A 2 31.89 14.69 12.63
C VAL A 2 30.95 15.19 11.55
N ASP A 3 31.42 15.11 10.31
CA ASP A 3 30.75 15.49 9.08
C ASP A 3 29.34 14.91 9.01
N ILE A 4 28.35 15.79 9.12
CA ILE A 4 27.03 15.58 8.56
C ILE A 4 27.05 16.39 7.28
N LEU A 5 27.03 15.72 6.11
CA LEU A 5 26.44 16.17 4.84
C LEU A 5 27.06 15.40 3.65
N LYS A 6 26.49 14.22 3.35
CA LYS A 6 26.35 13.73 1.97
C LYS A 6 25.10 12.83 1.88
N GLN A 7 23.92 13.40 2.09
CA GLN A 7 22.70 12.76 1.57
C GLN A 7 22.39 13.40 0.21
N SER A 8 22.43 12.57 -0.83
CA SER A 8 22.24 13.01 -2.21
C SER A 8 20.79 13.46 -2.41
N THR A 9 20.57 14.37 -3.37
CA THR A 9 19.26 14.91 -3.74
C THR A 9 18.22 13.84 -4.08
N ALA A 10 18.62 12.58 -4.34
CA ALA A 10 17.75 11.44 -4.60
C ALA A 10 17.09 10.86 -3.33
N GLU A 11 17.75 10.87 -2.17
CA GLU A 11 17.20 10.32 -0.92
C GLU A 11 16.08 11.20 -0.34
N LYS A 12 16.10 12.50 -0.66
CA LYS A 12 15.04 13.46 -0.29
C LYS A 12 13.70 13.19 -1.01
N TYR A 13 13.72 12.50 -2.16
CA TYR A 13 12.50 12.12 -2.89
C TYR A 13 12.00 10.70 -2.56
N ILE A 14 12.81 9.88 -1.90
CA ILE A 14 12.45 8.51 -1.54
C ILE A 14 11.65 8.46 -0.22
N ASN A 15 11.68 9.52 0.59
CA ASN A 15 11.15 9.51 1.96
C ASN A 15 9.97 10.46 2.23
N MET A 16 9.16 10.80 1.21
CA MET A 16 7.80 11.28 1.46
C MET A 16 6.86 10.09 1.38
N SER A 17 6.42 9.56 2.52
CA SER A 17 5.32 8.60 2.54
C SER A 17 4.10 9.24 1.86
N THR A 18 3.80 8.83 0.64
CA THR A 18 2.58 9.23 -0.06
C THR A 18 1.38 8.63 0.67
N ASN A 19 0.20 9.23 0.58
CA ASN A 19 -1.03 8.61 1.06
C ASN A 19 -1.64 7.63 0.04
N TYR A 20 -0.95 7.33 -1.06
CA TYR A 20 -1.43 6.48 -2.13
C TYR A 20 -0.38 5.52 -2.71
N MET A 21 -0.86 4.47 -3.37
CA MET A 21 -0.12 3.51 -4.19
C MET A 21 -0.69 3.52 -5.60
N SER A 22 0.09 3.99 -6.58
CA SER A 22 -0.30 3.99 -8.00
C SER A 22 -0.30 2.58 -8.58
N ALA A 23 -0.96 2.40 -9.73
CA ALA A 23 -0.84 1.19 -10.55
C ALA A 23 0.64 0.80 -10.79
N ASN A 24 0.89 -0.51 -10.79
CA ASN A 24 2.17 -1.19 -10.89
C ASN A 24 3.16 -0.88 -9.76
N ARG A 25 2.81 -0.03 -8.79
CA ARG A 25 3.64 0.13 -7.60
C ARG A 25 3.61 -1.16 -6.79
N ILE A 26 4.77 -1.50 -6.26
CA ILE A 26 4.99 -2.60 -5.33
C ILE A 26 5.30 -2.02 -3.96
N MET A 27 4.80 -2.68 -2.92
CA MET A 27 5.28 -2.56 -1.55
C MET A 27 5.96 -3.86 -1.17
N TRP A 28 7.22 -3.74 -0.78
CA TRP A 28 7.99 -4.79 -0.12
C TRP A 28 7.75 -4.73 1.38
N PRO A 29 8.10 -5.80 2.13
CA PRO A 29 7.99 -5.75 3.58
C PRO A 29 8.76 -4.55 4.16
N GLY A 30 8.13 -3.85 5.10
CA GLY A 30 8.59 -2.57 5.65
C GLY A 30 8.00 -1.33 4.96
N ASP A 31 7.58 -1.42 3.70
CA ASP A 31 7.00 -0.29 2.98
C ASP A 31 5.62 0.10 3.52
N TYR A 32 5.34 1.41 3.48
CA TYR A 32 4.07 1.95 3.97
C TYR A 32 3.59 3.18 3.20
N ILE A 33 2.30 3.47 3.35
CA ILE A 33 1.67 4.77 3.03
C ILE A 33 1.10 5.38 4.31
N GLN A 34 1.05 6.71 4.36
CA GLN A 34 0.55 7.44 5.53
C GLN A 34 -0.58 8.39 5.10
N SER A 35 -1.63 8.52 5.91
CA SER A 35 -2.69 9.50 5.66
C SER A 35 -2.15 10.93 5.68
N ASN A 36 -2.84 11.87 5.04
CA ASN A 36 -2.40 13.26 4.94
C ASN A 36 -2.36 13.95 6.30
N ASN A 37 -3.25 13.56 7.22
CA ASN A 37 -3.26 14.05 8.60
C ASN A 37 -2.22 13.35 9.51
N GLY A 38 -1.42 12.42 8.99
CA GLY A 38 -0.36 11.71 9.71
C GLY A 38 -0.83 10.66 10.71
N LYS A 39 -2.15 10.53 10.97
CA LYS A 39 -2.68 9.67 12.05
C LYS A 39 -2.74 8.19 11.69
N PHE A 40 -2.85 7.87 10.41
CA PHE A 40 -3.02 6.50 9.94
C PHE A 40 -1.84 6.07 9.09
N LYS A 41 -1.42 4.82 9.27
CA LYS A 41 -0.37 4.19 8.49
C LYS A 41 -0.86 2.84 7.99
N ALA A 42 -0.74 2.58 6.70
CA ALA A 42 -0.91 1.25 6.13
C ALA A 42 0.48 0.71 5.75
N ILE A 43 0.88 -0.39 6.38
CA ILE A 43 2.22 -0.99 6.25
C ILE A 43 2.10 -2.44 5.81
N PHE A 44 2.93 -2.84 4.85
CA PHE A 44 3.14 -4.26 4.55
C PHE A 44 4.28 -4.75 5.43
N GLN A 45 3.95 -5.58 6.41
CA GLN A 45 4.86 -5.97 7.49
C GLN A 45 5.77 -7.13 7.06
N ASP A 46 6.89 -7.32 7.78
CA ASP A 46 7.85 -8.42 7.57
C ASP A 46 7.25 -9.81 7.73
N ASP A 47 6.12 -9.91 8.44
CA ASP A 47 5.36 -11.15 8.61
C ASP A 47 4.38 -11.44 7.44
N GLY A 48 4.38 -10.61 6.40
CA GLY A 48 3.53 -10.73 5.21
C GLY A 48 2.09 -10.26 5.42
N ASN A 49 1.78 -9.56 6.50
CA ASN A 49 0.48 -8.95 6.75
C ASN A 49 0.43 -7.49 6.24
N PHE A 50 -0.66 -7.10 5.58
CA PHE A 50 -0.92 -5.70 5.24
C PHE A 50 -1.89 -5.11 6.26
N VAL A 51 -1.44 -4.11 7.03
CA VAL A 51 -2.14 -3.66 8.23
C VAL A 51 -2.28 -2.15 8.24
N VAL A 52 -3.48 -1.67 8.59
CA VAL A 52 -3.73 -0.26 8.88
C VAL A 52 -3.69 -0.05 10.39
N TYR A 53 -2.89 0.92 10.82
CA TYR A 53 -2.75 1.34 12.21
C TYR A 53 -3.25 2.78 12.41
N THR A 54 -3.72 3.07 13.63
CA THR A 54 -3.86 4.40 14.22
C THR A 54 -3.27 4.38 15.62
N ASP A 55 -2.39 5.31 15.96
CA ASP A 55 -1.82 5.43 17.33
C ASP A 55 -1.31 4.08 17.92
N GLY A 56 -0.64 3.28 17.09
CA GLY A 56 -0.13 1.94 17.48
C GLY A 56 -1.19 0.81 17.53
N ARG A 57 -2.47 1.11 17.34
CA ARG A 57 -3.56 0.13 17.30
C ARG A 57 -3.89 -0.30 15.87
N ALA A 58 -3.89 -1.60 15.60
CA ALA A 58 -4.37 -2.15 14.33
C ALA A 58 -5.90 -1.96 14.23
N ILE A 59 -6.36 -1.44 13.09
CA ILE A 59 -7.79 -1.19 12.83
C ILE A 59 -8.34 -2.00 11.66
N TRP A 60 -7.47 -2.52 10.81
CA TRP A 60 -7.80 -3.42 9.70
C TRP A 60 -6.54 -4.20 9.31
N ASP A 61 -6.69 -5.44 8.85
CA ASP A 61 -5.60 -6.22 8.26
C ASP A 61 -6.11 -7.17 7.15
N SER A 62 -5.19 -7.63 6.29
CA SER A 62 -5.45 -8.59 5.22
C SER A 62 -5.60 -10.04 5.70
N LYS A 63 -5.42 -10.32 7.00
CA LYS A 63 -5.40 -11.68 7.58
C LYS A 63 -4.37 -12.60 6.91
N THR A 64 -3.20 -12.06 6.54
CA THR A 64 -2.10 -12.80 5.88
C THR A 64 -0.85 -13.01 6.72
N TYR A 65 -0.90 -12.65 8.01
CA TYR A 65 0.16 -12.91 8.99
C TYR A 65 0.71 -14.34 8.89
N ASN A 66 2.03 -14.46 8.73
CA ASN A 66 2.80 -15.71 8.62
C ASN A 66 2.33 -16.66 7.49
N LYS A 67 1.68 -16.12 6.45
CA LYS A 67 1.30 -16.89 5.24
C LYS A 67 2.34 -16.79 4.12
N GLY A 68 3.51 -16.21 4.39
CA GLY A 68 4.61 -16.11 3.44
C GLY A 68 4.44 -15.02 2.38
N GLY A 69 3.63 -13.99 2.65
CA GLY A 69 3.50 -12.83 1.77
C GLY A 69 4.83 -12.08 1.66
N ILE A 70 5.31 -11.87 0.44
CA ILE A 70 6.59 -11.16 0.18
C ILE A 70 6.39 -9.91 -0.67
N GLN A 71 5.21 -9.73 -1.27
CA GLN A 71 4.94 -8.62 -2.17
C GLN A 71 3.47 -8.23 -2.10
N LEU A 72 3.20 -6.94 -1.90
CA LEU A 72 1.90 -6.32 -2.14
C LEU A 72 1.99 -5.46 -3.41
N ILE A 73 1.09 -5.65 -4.36
CA ILE A 73 1.12 -4.93 -5.64
C ILE A 73 -0.26 -4.39 -6.00
N MET A 74 -0.31 -3.11 -6.41
CA MET A 74 -1.49 -2.51 -7.02
C MET A 74 -1.41 -2.75 -8.53
N GLN A 75 -2.01 -3.83 -9.01
CA GLN A 75 -1.90 -4.24 -10.41
C GLN A 75 -2.70 -3.29 -11.34
N ALA A 76 -2.25 -3.16 -12.60
CA ALA A 76 -2.91 -2.31 -13.60
C ALA A 76 -4.35 -2.75 -13.95
N ASP A 77 -4.70 -4.00 -13.69
CA ASP A 77 -6.04 -4.56 -13.91
C ASP A 77 -7.05 -4.17 -12.80
N ALA A 78 -6.62 -3.32 -11.86
CA ALA A 78 -7.37 -2.86 -10.69
C ALA A 78 -7.51 -3.87 -9.55
N ASN A 79 -6.65 -4.88 -9.49
CA ASN A 79 -6.55 -5.76 -8.32
C ASN A 79 -5.39 -5.37 -7.40
N LEU A 80 -5.66 -5.19 -6.11
CA LEU A 80 -4.60 -5.11 -5.10
C LEU A 80 -4.38 -6.52 -4.55
N VAL A 81 -3.15 -7.03 -4.66
CA VAL A 81 -2.86 -8.45 -4.43
C VAL A 81 -1.63 -8.61 -3.56
N ILE A 82 -1.69 -9.55 -2.61
CA ILE A 82 -0.53 -10.04 -1.87
C ILE A 82 -0.09 -11.37 -2.48
N TYR A 83 1.18 -11.46 -2.86
CA TYR A 83 1.82 -12.66 -3.39
C TYR A 83 2.82 -13.24 -2.40
N THR A 84 2.84 -14.57 -2.35
CA THR A 84 4.03 -15.33 -1.96
C THR A 84 5.01 -15.37 -3.14
N LYS A 85 6.08 -16.16 -3.05
CA LYS A 85 6.94 -16.43 -4.21
C LYS A 85 6.19 -17.08 -5.38
N ASP A 86 5.20 -17.91 -5.08
CA ASP A 86 4.63 -18.84 -6.06
C ASP A 86 3.18 -18.52 -6.45
N HIS A 87 2.40 -17.92 -5.55
CA HIS A 87 0.95 -17.73 -5.76
C HIS A 87 0.38 -16.56 -4.92
N PRO A 88 -0.77 -15.98 -5.33
CA PRO A 88 -1.47 -14.96 -4.55
C PRO A 88 -2.14 -15.57 -3.31
N ILE A 89 -2.08 -14.87 -2.18
CA ILE A 89 -2.67 -15.32 -0.90
C ILE A 89 -3.81 -14.42 -0.40
N TRP A 90 -3.97 -13.24 -1.01
CA TRP A 90 -5.06 -12.31 -0.74
C TRP A 90 -5.26 -11.36 -1.91
N SER A 91 -6.50 -10.95 -2.19
CA SER A 91 -6.77 -9.86 -3.11
C SER A 91 -8.05 -9.09 -2.75
N THR A 92 -8.19 -7.89 -3.30
CA THR A 92 -9.45 -7.13 -3.25
C THR A 92 -10.55 -7.69 -4.16
N SER A 93 -10.23 -8.67 -5.00
CA SER A 93 -11.15 -9.29 -5.97
C SER A 93 -11.80 -8.28 -6.93
N THR A 94 -11.00 -7.28 -7.33
CA THR A 94 -11.44 -6.18 -8.22
C THR A 94 -10.76 -6.20 -9.59
N GLY A 95 -10.01 -7.25 -9.89
CA GLY A 95 -9.30 -7.41 -11.16
C GLY A 95 -10.22 -7.41 -12.39
N GLY A 96 -9.62 -7.11 -13.55
CA GLY A 96 -10.32 -7.01 -14.84
C GLY A 96 -11.14 -5.73 -15.03
N ARG A 97 -11.13 -4.80 -14.06
CA ARG A 97 -11.81 -3.51 -14.19
C ARG A 97 -10.92 -2.43 -14.80
N GLY A 98 -9.60 -2.50 -14.56
CA GLY A 98 -8.62 -1.56 -15.09
C GLY A 98 -8.26 -1.81 -16.56
N ASN A 99 -7.79 -0.77 -17.25
CA ASN A 99 -7.23 -0.86 -18.59
C ASN A 99 -6.15 0.21 -18.82
N ALA A 100 -5.47 0.18 -19.97
CA ALA A 100 -4.35 1.09 -20.27
C ALA A 100 -4.72 2.59 -20.21
N ASN A 101 -5.99 2.95 -20.40
CA ASN A 101 -6.44 4.35 -20.40
C ASN A 101 -6.87 4.84 -19.01
N VAL A 102 -7.14 3.91 -18.08
CA VAL A 102 -7.64 4.24 -16.73
C VAL A 102 -6.91 3.36 -15.72
N LEU A 103 -5.97 3.97 -15.00
CA LEU A 103 -5.16 3.26 -14.01
C LEU A 103 -5.76 3.34 -12.61
N PRO A 104 -5.73 2.24 -11.85
CA PRO A 104 -6.16 2.22 -10.46
C PRO A 104 -5.14 2.88 -9.54
N PHE A 105 -5.61 3.33 -8.38
CA PHE A 105 -4.74 3.62 -7.25
C PHE A 105 -5.43 3.26 -5.93
N LEU A 106 -4.64 2.86 -4.95
CA LEU A 106 -5.05 2.72 -3.56
C LEU A 106 -4.73 4.02 -2.82
N ARG A 107 -5.63 4.49 -1.95
CA ARG A 107 -5.40 5.65 -1.07
C ARG A 107 -5.75 5.29 0.37
N LEU A 108 -4.91 5.70 1.32
CA LEU A 108 -5.25 5.74 2.74
C LEU A 108 -5.86 7.11 3.06
N THR A 109 -7.13 7.12 3.44
CA THR A 109 -7.85 8.34 3.81
C THR A 109 -7.55 8.78 5.24
N ASP A 110 -7.88 10.05 5.55
CA ASP A 110 -7.70 10.66 6.87
C ASP A 110 -8.62 10.10 7.96
N ASP A 111 -9.50 9.14 7.63
CA ASP A 111 -10.34 8.37 8.55
C ASP A 111 -9.88 6.90 8.72
N GLY A 112 -8.71 6.57 8.16
CA GLY A 112 -8.12 5.23 8.26
C GLY A 112 -8.79 4.18 7.39
N THR A 113 -9.34 4.58 6.24
CA THR A 113 -9.91 3.65 5.25
C THR A 113 -8.97 3.52 4.06
N LEU A 114 -8.71 2.28 3.64
CA LEU A 114 -8.07 2.04 2.34
C LEU A 114 -9.14 2.07 1.26
N VAL A 115 -8.97 2.94 0.27
CA VAL A 115 -9.91 3.16 -0.83
C VAL A 115 -9.21 2.87 -2.15
N LEU A 116 -9.71 1.88 -2.89
CA LEU A 116 -9.24 1.57 -4.23
C LEU A 116 -10.13 2.31 -5.25
N THR A 117 -9.52 3.15 -6.07
CA THR A 117 -10.21 4.04 -7.02
C THR A 117 -9.77 3.72 -8.44
N LEU A 118 -10.71 3.75 -9.39
CA LEU A 118 -10.50 3.60 -10.82
C LEU A 118 -11.37 4.60 -11.57
N GLY A 119 -10.78 5.43 -12.44
CA GLY A 119 -11.55 6.39 -13.24
C GLY A 119 -12.35 7.40 -12.41
N GLY A 120 -11.86 7.73 -11.22
CA GLY A 120 -12.57 8.58 -10.24
C GLY A 120 -13.63 7.86 -9.41
N GLY A 121 -14.00 6.63 -9.74
CA GLY A 121 -14.96 5.81 -9.00
C GLY A 121 -14.29 4.94 -7.94
N VAL A 122 -14.90 4.83 -6.75
CA VAL A 122 -14.47 3.89 -5.72
C VAL A 122 -14.94 2.48 -6.07
N ILE A 123 -14.02 1.51 -6.07
CA ILE A 123 -14.32 0.13 -6.42
C ILE A 123 -14.08 -0.88 -5.30
N TRP A 124 -13.40 -0.48 -4.22
CA TRP A 124 -13.24 -1.26 -2.99
C TRP A 124 -12.91 -0.37 -1.79
N LYS A 125 -13.32 -0.80 -0.59
CA LYS A 125 -12.96 -0.21 0.71
C LYS A 125 -12.63 -1.29 1.74
N SER A 126 -11.73 -0.99 2.68
CA SER A 126 -11.35 -1.92 3.76
C SER A 126 -12.43 -2.16 4.82
N LYS A 127 -13.36 -1.22 4.98
CA LYS A 127 -14.47 -1.25 5.94
C LYS A 127 -15.61 -0.34 5.45
#